data_AF-A0A847V746-F1
#
_entry.id   AF-A0A847V746-F1
#
_cell.length_a   1.000
_cell.length_b   1.000
_cell.length_c   1.000
_cell.angle_alpha   90.00
_cell.angle_beta   90.00
_cell.angle_gamma   90.00
#
_symmetry.space_group_name_H-M   'P 1'
#
loop_
_entity.id
_entity.type
_entity.pdbx_description
1 polymer ?
#
loop_
_entity_poly.entity_id
_entity_poly.type
_entity_poly.pdbx_seq_one_letter_code
_entity_poly.pdbx_strand_id
1 'polypeptide(L)'
;MREEDLDWLCYTTLSRGTGSATIPELARAVGADEEAVAASAARLVHYLLAQQNGERIQLLSAQESLLACQIRYSGDLPLVLENGVVRVKGPDDP
;
A
#
# COMPACT_ATOMS: atom_id res chain seq x y z
N MET A 1 20.80 4.42 -6.71
CA MET A 1 19.90 4.89 -5.63
C MET A 1 19.54 3.67 -4.80
N ARG A 2 19.47 3.78 -3.47
CA ARG A 2 19.01 2.62 -2.67
C ARG A 2 17.51 2.43 -2.90
N GLU A 3 17.01 1.22 -2.69
CA GLU A 3 15.58 0.92 -2.86
C GLU A 3 14.71 1.84 -1.99
N GLU A 4 15.13 2.07 -0.74
CA GLU A 4 14.47 2.96 0.22
C GLU A 4 14.36 4.42 -0.27
N ASP A 5 15.38 4.90 -0.99
CA ASP A 5 15.38 6.27 -1.51
C ASP A 5 14.34 6.40 -2.65
N LEU A 6 14.18 5.34 -3.47
CA LEU A 6 13.12 5.29 -4.49
C LEU A 6 11.73 5.19 -3.85
N ASP A 7 11.58 4.35 -2.83
CA ASP A 7 10.32 4.17 -2.10
C ASP A 7 9.84 5.48 -1.49
N TRP A 8 10.76 6.21 -0.86
CA TRP A 8 10.48 7.53 -0.32
C TRP A 8 10.07 8.53 -1.42
N LEU A 9 10.76 8.51 -2.56
CA LEU A 9 10.44 9.40 -3.67
C LEU A 9 9.07 9.10 -4.29
N CYS A 10 8.75 7.82 -4.49
CA CYS A 10 7.43 7.38 -4.98
C CYS A 10 6.32 7.76 -3.98
N TYR A 11 6.51 7.49 -2.69
CA TYR A 11 5.56 7.84 -1.63
C TYR A 11 5.30 9.35 -1.58
N THR A 12 6.36 10.16 -1.55
CA THR A 12 6.24 11.63 -1.45
C THR A 12 5.69 12.27 -2.72
N THR A 13 5.95 11.68 -3.89
CA THR A 13 5.35 12.12 -5.15
C THR A 13 3.84 11.89 -5.14
N LEU A 14 3.40 10.69 -4.74
CA LEU A 14 1.98 10.39 -4.58
C LEU A 14 1.31 11.30 -3.55
N SER A 15 1.97 11.55 -2.40
CA SER A 15 1.40 12.35 -1.30
C SER A 15 1.23 13.83 -1.65
N ARG A 16 2.06 14.35 -2.57
CA ARG A 16 1.95 15.75 -3.06
C ARG A 16 0.95 15.88 -4.21
N GLY A 17 0.62 14.77 -4.88
CA GLY A 17 -0.33 14.72 -5.98
C GLY A 17 -1.76 14.40 -5.51
N THR A 18 -2.45 13.57 -6.29
CA THR A 18 -3.83 13.12 -6.02
C THR A 18 -3.88 11.96 -5.02
N GLY A 19 -2.74 11.51 -4.49
CA GLY A 19 -2.65 10.29 -3.68
C GLY A 19 -2.77 9.00 -4.47
N SER A 20 -2.90 9.05 -5.80
CA SER A 20 -3.01 7.84 -6.64
C SER A 20 -2.45 8.03 -8.05
N ALA A 21 -1.72 7.04 -8.55
CA ALA A 21 -1.14 7.03 -9.89
C ALA A 21 -1.07 5.61 -10.47
N THR A 22 -1.06 5.46 -11.80
CA THR A 22 -0.58 4.23 -12.44
C THR A 22 0.95 4.15 -12.36
N ILE A 23 1.53 2.96 -12.57
CA ILE A 23 2.98 2.79 -12.62
C ILE A 23 3.64 3.71 -13.69
N PRO A 24 3.13 3.79 -14.94
CA PRO A 24 3.70 4.69 -15.94
C PRO A 24 3.60 6.19 -15.57
N GLU A 25 2.49 6.60 -14.95
CA GLU A 25 2.32 7.98 -14.46
C GLU A 25 3.36 8.30 -13.38
N LEU A 26 3.54 7.39 -12.41
CA LEU A 26 4.45 7.58 -11.30
C LEU A 26 5.90 7.55 -11.78
N ALA A 27 6.27 6.62 -12.67
CA ALA A 27 7.61 6.51 -13.26
C ALA A 27 8.02 7.79 -13.99
N ARG A 28 7.11 8.38 -14.76
CA ARG A 28 7.33 9.67 -15.41
C ARG A 28 7.53 10.81 -14.40
N ALA A 29 6.76 10.81 -13.31
CA ALA A 29 6.83 11.85 -12.29
C ALA A 29 8.12 11.79 -11.46
N VAL A 30 8.61 10.59 -11.14
CA VAL A 30 9.85 10.40 -10.37
C VAL A 30 11.11 10.36 -11.24
N GLY A 31 10.96 10.20 -12.56
CA GLY A 31 12.07 10.10 -13.51
C GLY A 31 12.85 8.78 -13.39
N ALA A 32 12.14 7.67 -13.10
CA ALA A 32 12.73 6.34 -12.93
C ALA A 32 12.08 5.32 -13.88
N ASP A 33 12.71 4.15 -13.99
CA ASP A 33 12.20 3.05 -14.81
C ASP A 33 10.91 2.43 -14.22
N GLU A 34 10.00 1.98 -15.09
CA GLU A 34 8.71 1.41 -14.68
C GLU A 34 8.86 0.13 -13.84
N GLU A 35 9.85 -0.71 -14.11
CA GLU A 35 10.10 -1.94 -13.34
C GLU A 35 10.57 -1.60 -11.92
N ALA A 36 11.46 -0.62 -11.80
CA ALA A 36 11.94 -0.14 -10.49
C ALA A 36 10.79 0.49 -9.67
N VAL A 37 9.90 1.22 -10.33
CA VAL A 37 8.72 1.84 -9.71
C VAL A 37 7.67 0.81 -9.35
N ALA A 38 7.48 -0.23 -10.16
CA ALA A 38 6.61 -1.36 -9.82
C ALA A 38 7.10 -2.11 -8.59
N ALA A 39 8.42 -2.37 -8.48
CA ALA A 39 9.01 -2.98 -7.30
C ALA A 39 8.84 -2.10 -6.05
N SER A 40 9.03 -0.78 -6.20
CA SER A 40 8.79 0.20 -5.14
C SER A 40 7.34 0.21 -4.67
N ALA A 41 6.39 0.26 -5.61
CA ALA A 41 4.97 0.19 -5.33
C ALA A 41 4.59 -1.11 -4.60
N ALA A 42 5.15 -2.25 -5.01
CA ALA A 42 4.93 -3.52 -4.33
C ALA A 42 5.42 -3.49 -2.87
N ARG A 43 6.57 -2.86 -2.58
CA ARG A 43 7.05 -2.68 -1.21
C ARG A 43 6.14 -1.74 -0.41
N LEU A 44 5.70 -0.62 -0.99
CA LEU A 44 4.76 0.30 -0.31
C LEU A 44 3.43 -0.39 0.03
N VAL A 45 2.93 -1.25 -0.86
CA VAL A 45 1.75 -2.08 -0.60
C VAL A 45 2.04 -3.12 0.49
N HIS A 46 3.20 -3.78 0.44
CA HIS A 46 3.60 -4.76 1.44
C HIS A 46 3.68 -4.14 2.85
N TYR A 47 4.20 -2.91 2.95
CA TYR A 47 4.28 -2.12 4.18
C TYR A 47 2.99 -1.42 4.58
N LEU A 48 1.88 -1.66 3.87
CA LEU A 48 0.56 -1.10 4.17
C LEU A 48 0.55 0.44 4.17
N LEU A 49 1.35 1.05 3.30
CA LEU A 49 1.37 2.50 3.06
C LEU A 49 0.57 2.87 1.80
N ALA A 50 0.36 1.88 0.93
CA ALA A 50 -0.44 2.01 -0.28
C ALA A 50 -1.26 0.74 -0.50
N GLN A 51 -2.21 0.81 -1.42
CA GLN A 51 -2.96 -0.33 -1.92
C GLN A 51 -3.00 -0.30 -3.46
N GLN A 52 -3.15 -1.47 -4.06
CA GLN A 52 -3.47 -1.61 -5.48
C GLN A 52 -4.98 -1.50 -5.65
N ASN A 53 -5.44 -0.55 -6.45
CA ASN A 53 -6.84 -0.40 -6.87
C ASN A 53 -6.91 -0.44 -8.41
N GLY A 54 -7.19 -1.62 -8.95
CA GLY A 54 -7.09 -1.86 -10.39
C GLY A 54 -5.67 -1.62 -10.89
N GLU A 55 -5.49 -0.73 -11.86
CA GLU A 55 -4.19 -0.35 -12.42
C GLU A 55 -3.46 0.74 -11.62
N ARG A 56 -4.09 1.26 -10.57
CA ARG A 56 -3.57 2.39 -9.80
C ARG A 56 -3.01 1.94 -8.45
N ILE A 57 -1.90 2.54 -8.09
CA ILE A 57 -1.42 2.59 -6.70
C ILE A 57 -2.14 3.75 -6.03
N GLN A 58 -2.67 3.52 -4.83
CA GLN A 58 -3.32 4.53 -4.02
C GLN A 58 -2.73 4.55 -2.62
N LEU A 59 -2.29 5.71 -2.15
CA LEU A 59 -1.81 5.85 -0.77
C LEU A 59 -2.95 5.61 0.21
N LEU A 60 -2.63 4.94 1.29
CA LEU A 60 -3.48 4.88 2.47
C LEU A 60 -3.26 6.13 3.31
N SER A 61 -4.34 6.61 3.93
CA SER A 61 -4.24 7.56 5.03
C SER A 61 -3.50 6.93 6.22
N ALA A 62 -2.96 7.75 7.11
CA ALA A 62 -2.29 7.25 8.32
C ALA A 62 -3.23 6.35 9.15
N GLN A 63 -4.53 6.67 9.21
CA GLN A 63 -5.53 5.86 9.90
C GLN A 63 -5.74 4.52 9.23
N GLU A 64 -5.85 4.48 7.90
CA GLU A 64 -5.99 3.23 7.13
C GLU A 64 -4.74 2.36 7.26
N SER A 65 -3.53 2.93 7.21
CA SER A 65 -2.29 2.20 7.45
C SER A 65 -2.23 1.59 8.85
N LEU A 66 -2.58 2.37 9.89
CA LEU A 66 -2.61 1.88 11.27
C LEU A 66 -3.65 0.77 11.44
N LEU A 67 -4.83 0.92 10.83
CA LEU A 67 -5.89 -0.08 10.88
C LEU A 67 -5.47 -1.36 10.15
N ALA A 68 -4.88 -1.25 8.95
CA ALA A 68 -4.37 -2.38 8.19
C ALA A 68 -3.27 -3.12 8.95
N CYS A 69 -2.36 -2.40 9.62
CA CYS A 69 -1.35 -2.99 10.50
C CYS A 69 -1.99 -3.75 11.67
N GLN A 70 -2.97 -3.16 12.35
CA GLN A 70 -3.70 -3.83 13.43
C GLN A 70 -4.39 -5.09 12.92
N ILE A 71 -5.07 -5.04 11.78
CA ILE A 71 -5.73 -6.21 11.20
C ILE A 71 -4.71 -7.30 10.86
N ARG A 72 -3.58 -6.94 10.25
CA ARG A 72 -2.57 -7.92 9.80
C ARG A 72 -1.80 -8.56 10.95
N TYR A 73 -1.56 -7.82 12.03
CA TYR A 73 -0.63 -8.23 13.08
C TYR A 73 -1.27 -8.45 14.46
N SER A 74 -2.51 -7.99 14.69
CA SER A 74 -3.24 -8.30 15.93
C SER A 74 -3.94 -9.65 15.82
N GLY A 75 -3.37 -10.69 16.42
CA GLY A 75 -4.01 -12.00 16.55
C GLY A 75 -5.32 -11.97 17.33
N ASP A 76 -5.46 -10.99 18.23
CA ASP A 76 -6.57 -10.89 19.18
C ASP A 76 -7.78 -10.13 18.61
N LEU A 77 -7.70 -9.63 17.37
CA LEU A 77 -8.83 -8.95 16.75
C LEU A 77 -9.93 -10.01 16.50
N PRO A 78 -11.17 -9.84 17.01
CA PRO A 78 -12.25 -10.77 16.73
C PRO A 78 -12.81 -10.60 15.31
N LEU A 79 -12.08 -9.91 14.42
CA LEU A 79 -12.50 -9.56 13.06
C LEU A 79 -11.45 -9.99 12.04
N VAL A 80 -11.91 -10.45 10.88
CA VAL A 80 -11.10 -10.72 9.70
C VAL A 80 -11.59 -9.82 8.56
N LEU A 81 -10.67 -9.22 7.80
CA LEU A 81 -10.98 -8.52 6.56
C LEU A 81 -10.50 -9.35 5.36
N GLU A 82 -11.43 -9.81 4.55
CA GLU A 82 -11.16 -10.56 3.31
C GLU A 82 -11.99 -9.96 2.18
N ASN A 83 -11.33 -9.54 1.10
CA ASN A 83 -12.00 -9.00 -0.10
C ASN A 83 -13.00 -7.85 0.17
N GLY A 84 -12.74 -7.03 1.19
CA GLY A 84 -13.62 -5.92 1.58
C GLY A 84 -14.81 -6.33 2.47
N VAL A 85 -14.90 -7.59 2.88
CA VAL A 85 -15.89 -8.07 3.85
C VAL A 85 -15.27 -8.09 5.24
N VAL A 86 -15.97 -7.47 6.21
CA VAL A 86 -15.63 -7.56 7.64
C VAL A 86 -16.43 -8.73 8.23
N ARG A 87 -15.74 -9.78 8.68
CA ARG A 87 -16.34 -10.95 9.35
C ARG A 87 -15.82 -11.10 10.78
N VAL A 88 -16.64 -11.64 11.68
CA VAL A 88 -16.19 -12.03 13.03
C VAL A 88 -15.45 -13.36 12.93
N LYS A 89 -14.33 -13.50 13.64
CA LYS A 89 -13.58 -14.77 13.71
C LYS A 89 -14.47 -15.89 14.26
N GLY A 90 -14.52 -16.99 13.52
CA GLY A 90 -15.11 -18.25 13.97
C GLY A 90 -14.10 -19.07 14.80
N PRO A 91 -14.56 -20.17 15.43
CA PRO A 91 -13.71 -21.03 16.26
C PRO A 91 -12.55 -21.70 15.50
N ASP A 92 -12.60 -21.73 14.16
CA ASP A 92 -11.58 -22.32 13.29
C ASP A 92 -10.65 -21.27 12.63
N ASP A 93 -10.86 -19.97 12.89
CA ASP A 93 -9.99 -18.91 12.37
C ASP A 93 -8.74 -18.73 13.27
N PRO A 94 -7.54 -18.54 12.67
CA PRO A 94 -6.28 -18.38 13.40
C PRO A 94 -6.18 -17.08 14.21
#